data_AF-A0A0D2MDH0-F1
#
_entry.id   AF-A0A0D2MDH0-F1
#
_cell.length_a   1.000
_cell.length_b   1.000
_cell.length_c   1.000
_cell.angle_alpha   90.00
_cell.angle_beta   90.00
_cell.angle_gamma   90.00
#
_symmetry.space_group_name_H-M   'P 1'
#
loop_
_entity.id
_entity.type
_entity.pdbx_description
1 polymer ?
#
loop_
_entity_poly.entity_id
_entity_poly.type
_entity_poly.pdbx_seq_one_letter_code
_entity_poly.pdbx_strand_id
1 'polypeptide(L)'
;MAPLYTFFVALQDIEDSMGHTQFLPYTHTPDAHLLWNAAAKSGQLKERFISLQPAMQSALLTGDASVFDSRLLHCGCANESQKTRVLFYVTLSRDAEWPLPGGLHGSNSIRAEDLRRWKLPDLLALQEEAVLVG
;
A
#
# COMPACT_ATOMS: atom_id res chain seq x y z
N MET A 1 -10.31 5.41 14.91
CA MET A 1 -10.66 5.01 13.53
C MET A 1 -10.23 3.57 13.35
N ALA A 2 -11.02 2.75 12.67
CA ALA A 2 -10.62 1.39 12.35
C ALA A 2 -9.41 1.42 11.39
N PRO A 3 -8.48 0.44 11.47
CA PRO A 3 -7.36 0.38 10.54
C PRO A 3 -7.84 0.04 9.13
N LEU A 4 -7.13 0.59 8.15
CA LEU A 4 -7.19 0.16 6.75
C LEU A 4 -6.00 -0.74 6.51
N TYR A 5 -6.19 -1.84 5.78
CA TYR A 5 -5.09 -2.73 5.41
C TYR A 5 -4.84 -2.64 3.92
N THR A 6 -3.63 -2.23 3.56
CA THR A 6 -3.17 -2.19 2.17
C THR A 6 -2.37 -3.44 1.86
N PHE A 7 -2.63 -3.98 0.67
CA PHE A 7 -1.95 -5.10 0.08
C PHE A 7 -1.21 -4.60 -1.16
N PHE A 8 0.09 -4.80 -1.23
CA PHE A 8 0.85 -4.68 -2.47
C PHE A 8 1.20 -6.07 -2.97
N VAL A 9 0.52 -6.47 -4.04
CA VAL A 9 0.70 -7.75 -4.72
C VAL A 9 1.68 -7.57 -5.87
N ALA A 10 2.74 -8.37 -5.87
CA ALA A 10 3.74 -8.34 -6.93
C ALA A 10 3.22 -9.02 -8.20
N LEU A 11 3.21 -8.30 -9.32
CA LEU A 11 2.81 -8.84 -10.63
C LEU A 11 3.98 -9.43 -11.41
N GLN A 12 5.17 -9.39 -10.81
CA GLN A 12 6.44 -9.88 -11.32
C GLN A 12 7.38 -10.07 -10.12
N ASP A 13 8.43 -10.86 -10.29
CA ASP A 13 9.48 -10.96 -9.27
C ASP A 13 10.15 -9.59 -9.09
N ILE A 14 10.30 -9.18 -7.83
CA ILE A 14 10.91 -7.89 -7.47
C ILE A 14 12.36 -8.12 -7.12
N GLU A 15 13.24 -7.79 -8.05
CA GLU A 15 14.70 -7.85 -7.84
C GLU A 15 15.18 -6.65 -7.00
N ASP A 16 16.31 -6.79 -6.31
CA ASP A 16 16.90 -5.73 -5.48
C ASP A 16 17.12 -4.41 -6.24
N SER A 17 17.53 -4.51 -7.51
CA SER A 17 17.76 -3.34 -8.37
C SER A 17 16.49 -2.63 -8.81
N MET A 18 15.31 -3.25 -8.65
CA MET A 18 14.04 -2.63 -9.01
C MET A 18 13.55 -1.59 -7.99
N GLY A 19 14.28 -1.48 -6.87
CA GLY A 19 13.91 -0.69 -5.72
C GLY A 19 12.78 -1.36 -4.97
N HIS A 20 13.04 -1.92 -3.79
CA HIS A 20 11.99 -2.53 -2.96
C HIS A 20 11.04 -1.49 -2.36
N THR A 21 9.89 -1.93 -1.85
CA THR A 21 9.15 -1.11 -0.90
C THR A 21 9.82 -1.25 0.46
N GLN A 22 10.25 -0.14 1.03
CA GLN A 22 10.79 -0.06 2.38
C GLN A 22 9.69 0.36 3.33
N PHE A 23 9.56 -0.38 4.43
CA PHE A 23 8.59 -0.17 5.49
C PHE A 23 9.31 0.24 6.76
N LEU A 24 8.71 1.16 7.52
CA LEU A 24 9.19 1.56 8.84
C LEU A 24 8.25 1.00 9.91
N PRO A 25 8.52 -0.20 10.49
CA PRO A 25 7.66 -0.81 11.49
C PRO A 25 7.29 0.13 12.64
N TYR A 26 6.15 -0.13 13.27
CA TYR A 26 5.61 0.63 14.42
C TYR A 26 5.21 2.09 14.17
N THR A 27 5.44 2.61 12.95
CA THR A 27 5.04 3.98 12.58
C THR A 27 3.54 4.16 12.32
N HIS A 28 2.76 3.08 12.30
CA HIS A 28 1.29 3.11 12.19
C HIS A 28 0.58 3.49 13.51
N THR A 29 1.34 3.62 14.60
CA THR A 29 0.79 3.88 15.95
C THR A 29 0.43 5.35 16.15
N PRO A 30 -0.54 5.67 17.04
CA PRO A 30 -0.89 7.05 17.34
C PRO A 30 0.30 7.89 17.84
N ASP A 31 1.16 7.32 18.69
CA ASP A 31 2.32 8.03 19.24
C ASP A 31 3.33 8.39 18.14
N ALA A 32 3.60 7.46 17.23
CA ALA A 32 4.45 7.73 16.07
C ALA A 32 3.86 8.85 15.19
N HIS A 33 2.55 8.90 15.03
CA HIS A 33 1.87 9.95 14.26
C HIS A 33 1.96 11.32 14.93
N LEU A 34 1.84 11.38 16.26
CA LEU A 34 2.06 12.62 17.01
C LEU A 34 3.49 13.15 16.79
N LEU A 35 4.49 12.28 16.89
CA LEU A 35 5.89 12.63 16.65
C LEU A 35 6.14 13.06 15.20
N TRP A 36 5.61 12.32 14.23
CA TRP A 36 5.71 12.64 12.80
C TRP A 36 5.09 14.00 12.46
N ASN A 37 3.89 14.27 12.97
CA ASN A 37 3.18 15.52 12.71
C ASN A 37 3.85 16.71 13.42
N ALA A 38 4.40 16.51 14.62
CA ALA A 38 5.22 17.52 15.28
C ALA A 38 6.50 17.84 14.49
N ALA A 39 7.12 16.81 13.89
CA ALA A 39 8.30 16.95 13.05
C ALA A 39 8.01 17.59 11.68
N ALA A 40 6.75 17.61 11.21
CA ALA A 40 6.39 18.12 9.88
C ALA A 40 6.78 19.59 9.62
N LYS A 41 6.97 20.38 10.68
CA LYS A 41 7.40 21.79 10.60
C LYS A 41 8.92 21.97 10.43
N SER A 42 9.71 20.90 10.47
CA SER A 42 11.17 20.93 10.35
C SER A 42 11.68 19.70 9.62
N GLY A 43 12.28 19.91 8.44
CA GLY A 43 12.89 18.82 7.66
C GLY A 43 13.91 18.01 8.47
N GLN A 44 14.74 18.67 9.28
CA GLN A 44 15.75 18.01 10.11
C GLN A 44 15.14 17.06 11.16
N LEU A 45 14.03 17.47 11.81
CA LEU A 45 13.34 16.61 12.77
C LEU A 45 12.68 15.42 12.09
N LYS A 46 12.15 15.62 10.88
CA LYS A 46 11.54 14.56 10.07
C LYS A 46 12.58 13.51 9.65
N GLU A 47 13.72 13.96 9.15
CA GLU A 47 14.85 13.08 8.82
C GLU A 47 15.33 12.29 10.04
N ARG A 48 15.47 12.97 11.19
CA ARG A 48 15.86 12.30 12.45
C ARG A 48 14.83 11.26 12.90
N PHE A 49 13.55 11.54 12.76
CA PHE A 49 12.51 10.57 13.11
C PHE A 49 12.61 9.32 12.22
N ILE A 50 12.77 9.49 10.90
CA ILE A 50 12.92 8.40 9.93
C ILE A 50 14.17 7.57 10.23
N SER A 51 15.32 8.21 10.45
CA SER A 51 16.60 7.52 10.64
C SER A 51 16.69 6.71 11.94
N LEU A 52 15.80 6.98 12.90
CA LEU A 52 15.69 6.22 14.14
C LEU A 52 14.76 5.00 14.02
N GLN A 53 14.00 4.86 12.94
CA GLN A 53 13.12 3.70 12.76
C GLN A 53 13.91 2.52 12.21
N PRO A 54 13.58 1.28 12.62
CA PRO A 54 14.00 0.12 11.85
C PRO A 54 13.41 0.22 10.45
N ALA A 55 14.15 -0.24 9.45
CA ALA A 55 13.67 -0.29 8.08
C ALA A 55 13.69 -1.73 7.59
N MET A 56 12.57 -2.18 7.03
CA MET A 56 12.43 -3.53 6.48
C MET A 56 11.97 -3.48 5.03
N GLN A 57 12.52 -4.38 4.21
CA GLN A 57 12.14 -4.53 2.81
C GLN A 57 11.56 -5.93 2.61
N SER A 58 10.70 -6.07 1.62
CA SER A 58 10.11 -7.34 1.23
C SER A 58 10.58 -7.68 -0.17
N ALA A 59 11.35 -8.76 -0.30
CA ALA A 59 11.72 -9.36 -1.58
C ALA A 59 10.56 -10.22 -2.09
N LEU A 60 9.58 -9.57 -2.71
CA LEU A 60 8.36 -10.22 -3.20
C LEU A 60 8.64 -10.97 -4.50
N LEU A 61 8.21 -12.24 -4.57
CA LEU A 61 8.08 -12.97 -5.83
C LEU A 61 6.71 -12.70 -6.45
N THR A 62 6.54 -13.08 -7.72
CA THR A 62 5.26 -12.97 -8.42
C THR A 62 4.15 -13.65 -7.62
N GLY A 63 3.09 -12.90 -7.32
CA GLY A 63 1.95 -13.36 -6.52
C GLY A 63 2.09 -13.15 -5.01
N ASP A 64 3.30 -12.89 -4.49
CA ASP A 64 3.48 -12.52 -3.09
C ASP A 64 2.83 -11.16 -2.80
N ALA A 65 2.39 -10.99 -1.55
CA ALA A 65 1.82 -9.74 -1.07
C ALA A 65 2.52 -9.24 0.19
N SER A 66 2.89 -7.97 0.20
CA SER A 66 3.14 -7.25 1.46
C SER A 66 1.83 -6.67 1.97
N VAL A 67 1.53 -6.91 3.25
CA VAL A 67 0.28 -6.49 3.90
C VAL A 67 0.61 -5.64 5.10
N PHE A 68 0.03 -4.44 5.16
CA PHE A 68 0.35 -3.48 6.20
C PHE A 68 -0.83 -2.56 6.52
N ASP A 69 -0.84 -2.01 7.73
CA ASP A 69 -1.75 -0.92 8.08
C ASP A 69 -1.42 0.29 7.22
N SER A 70 -2.41 0.88 6.52
CA SER A 70 -2.19 1.97 5.56
C SER A 70 -1.58 3.24 6.17
N ARG A 71 -1.51 3.33 7.51
CA ARG A 71 -0.84 4.41 8.25
C ARG A 71 0.65 4.20 8.47
N LEU A 72 1.16 3.00 8.18
CA LEU A 72 2.57 2.68 8.28
C LEU A 72 3.36 3.52 7.26
N LEU A 73 4.39 4.21 7.72
CA LEU A 73 5.29 4.91 6.82
C LEU A 73 6.06 3.90 5.95
N HIS A 74 6.04 4.15 4.66
CA HIS A 74 6.73 3.34 3.67
C HIS A 74 7.10 4.19 2.46
N CYS A 75 8.07 3.73 1.69
CA CYS A 75 8.47 4.37 0.43
C CYS A 75 8.97 3.33 -0.56
N GLY A 76 8.86 3.62 -1.86
CA GLY A 76 9.60 2.89 -2.89
C GLY A 76 11.05 3.37 -2.91
N CYS A 77 11.99 2.44 -2.88
CA CYS A 77 13.40 2.72 -3.14
C CYS A 77 13.64 3.06 -4.63
N ALA A 78 14.82 3.59 -4.94
CA ALA A 78 15.21 3.89 -6.32
C ALA A 78 15.20 2.62 -7.18
N ASN A 79 14.64 2.73 -8.38
CA ASN A 79 14.73 1.69 -9.40
C ASN A 79 15.94 1.98 -10.28
N GLU A 80 16.97 1.16 -10.12
CA GLU A 80 18.24 1.23 -10.85
C GLU A 80 18.30 0.21 -12.01
N SER A 81 17.26 -0.61 -12.15
CA SER A 81 17.11 -1.58 -13.22
C SER A 81 16.62 -0.94 -14.53
N GLN A 82 16.64 -1.71 -15.61
CA GLN A 82 15.98 -1.34 -16.88
C GLN A 82 14.51 -1.82 -16.95
N LYS A 83 13.98 -2.39 -15.86
CA LYS A 83 12.62 -2.94 -15.80
C LYS A 83 11.70 -2.00 -15.04
N THR A 84 10.45 -1.89 -15.47
CA THR A 84 9.41 -1.24 -14.66
C THR A 84 9.02 -2.18 -13.51
N ARG A 85 8.90 -1.63 -12.30
CA ARG A 85 8.38 -2.34 -11.12
C ARG A 85 6.87 -2.15 -11.04
N VAL A 86 6.10 -3.23 -11.21
CA VAL A 86 4.63 -3.18 -11.20
C VAL A 86 4.08 -3.91 -9.98
N LEU A 87 3.24 -3.22 -9.21
CA LEU A 87 2.49 -3.75 -8.08
C LEU A 87 1.00 -3.50 -8.31
N PHE A 88 0.17 -4.51 -8.08
CA PHE A 88 -1.26 -4.31 -7.91
C PHE A 88 -1.52 -3.99 -6.44
N TYR A 89 -2.28 -2.93 -6.16
CA TYR A 89 -2.64 -2.60 -4.79
C TYR A 89 -4.15 -2.57 -4.57
N VAL A 90 -4.54 -3.10 -3.42
CA VAL A 90 -5.90 -3.05 -2.90
C VAL A 90 -5.85 -2.69 -1.42
N THR A 91 -6.81 -1.89 -0.97
CA THR A 91 -6.96 -1.55 0.45
C THR A 91 -8.33 -2.02 0.92
N LEU A 92 -8.34 -2.71 2.07
CA LEU A 92 -9.56 -3.18 2.70
C LEU A 92 -9.87 -2.31 3.92
N SER A 93 -11.14 -1.95 4.06
CA SER A 93 -11.69 -1.28 5.24
C SER A 93 -12.71 -2.18 5.91
N ARG A 94 -12.84 -2.04 7.24
CA ARG A 94 -14.00 -2.59 7.97
C ARG A 94 -15.28 -1.81 7.65
N ASP A 95 -15.16 -0.55 7.29
CA ASP A 95 -16.31 0.30 6.99
C ASP A 95 -16.86 -0.08 5.61
N ALA A 96 -18.15 -0.41 5.57
CA ALA A 96 -18.83 -0.81 4.33
C ALA A 96 -19.12 0.37 3.39
N GLU A 97 -19.16 1.59 3.94
CA GLU A 97 -19.40 2.82 3.19
C GLU A 97 -18.09 3.58 3.00
N TRP A 98 -17.83 3.97 1.75
CA TRP A 98 -16.61 4.63 1.34
C TRP A 98 -16.86 5.63 0.19
N PRO A 99 -16.22 6.81 0.16
CA PRO A 99 -15.29 7.36 1.17
C PRO A 99 -16.00 7.66 2.50
N LEU A 100 -15.23 7.79 3.58
CA LEU A 100 -15.83 8.09 4.89
C LEU A 100 -16.49 9.48 4.89
N PRO A 101 -17.50 9.72 5.76
CA PRO A 101 -18.12 11.03 5.90
C PRO A 101 -17.09 12.16 6.05
N GLY A 102 -17.30 13.27 5.34
CA GLY A 102 -16.36 14.39 5.32
C GLY A 102 -15.20 14.25 4.33
N GLY A 103 -15.22 13.24 3.46
CA GLY A 103 -14.16 13.02 2.46
C GLY A 103 -12.85 12.49 3.06
N LEU A 104 -12.91 12.02 4.31
CA LEU A 104 -11.76 11.40 4.98
C LEU A 104 -11.47 10.05 4.31
N HIS A 105 -10.23 9.90 3.86
CA HIS A 105 -9.71 8.75 3.10
C HIS A 105 -10.44 8.42 1.78
N GLY A 106 -9.65 8.31 0.72
CA GLY A 106 -10.00 7.54 -0.46
C GLY A 106 -11.01 8.14 -1.44
N SER A 107 -11.26 9.45 -1.41
CA SER A 107 -11.95 10.16 -2.50
C SER A 107 -11.27 9.98 -3.87
N ASN A 108 -9.99 9.59 -3.88
CA ASN A 108 -9.18 9.35 -5.08
C ASN A 108 -8.79 7.87 -5.26
N SER A 109 -9.27 6.96 -4.42
CA SER A 109 -8.82 5.55 -4.41
C SER A 109 -9.57 4.65 -5.39
N ILE A 110 -10.75 5.07 -5.84
CA ILE A 110 -11.54 4.38 -6.87
C ILE A 110 -12.21 5.43 -7.74
N ARG A 111 -12.30 5.18 -9.05
CA ARG A 111 -13.06 6.05 -9.95
C ARG A 111 -14.54 5.97 -9.63
N ALA A 112 -15.28 7.05 -9.80
CA ALA A 112 -16.70 7.10 -9.45
C ALA A 112 -17.51 6.04 -10.21
N GLU A 113 -17.16 5.77 -11.47
CA GLU A 113 -17.79 4.76 -12.32
C GLU A 113 -17.51 3.30 -11.88
N ASP A 114 -16.44 3.08 -11.12
CA ASP A 114 -16.08 1.75 -10.63
C ASP A 114 -16.59 1.49 -9.21
N LEU A 115 -17.13 2.53 -8.54
CA LEU A 115 -17.67 2.42 -7.20
C LEU A 115 -18.85 1.42 -7.19
N ARG A 116 -18.75 0.38 -6.35
CA ARG A 116 -19.74 -0.71 -6.21
C ARG A 116 -19.98 -1.54 -7.48
N ARG A 117 -19.21 -1.31 -8.54
CA ARG A 117 -19.32 -2.05 -9.81
C ARG A 117 -18.82 -3.48 -9.64
N TRP A 118 -17.66 -3.64 -9.00
CA TRP A 118 -16.95 -4.91 -8.90
C TRP A 118 -17.32 -5.62 -7.60
N LYS A 119 -17.95 -6.79 -7.69
CA LYS A 119 -18.18 -7.69 -6.56
C LYS A 119 -17.22 -8.87 -6.64
N LEU A 120 -16.97 -9.51 -5.50
CA LEU A 120 -16.10 -10.68 -5.44
C LEU A 120 -16.51 -11.80 -6.44
N PRO A 121 -17.81 -12.13 -6.63
CA PRO A 121 -18.22 -13.09 -7.65
C PRO A 121 -17.84 -12.69 -9.08
N ASP A 122 -17.89 -11.38 -9.40
CA ASP A 122 -17.54 -10.88 -10.74
C ASP A 122 -16.05 -11.10 -11.04
N LEU A 123 -15.20 -11.05 -10.01
CA LEU A 123 -13.77 -11.29 -10.14
C LEU A 123 -13.42 -12.79 -10.30
N LEU A 124 -14.19 -13.68 -9.65
CA LEU A 124 -13.97 -15.12 -9.75
C LEU A 124 -14.41 -15.67 -11.12
N ALA A 125 -15.48 -15.14 -11.69
CA ALA A 125 -15.93 -15.52 -13.04
C ALA A 125 -14.86 -15.26 -14.12
N LEU A 126 -14.05 -14.20 -13.96
CA LEU A 126 -12.94 -13.89 -14.87
C LEU A 126 -11.83 -14.95 -14.86
N GLN A 127 -11.65 -15.68 -13.76
CA GLN A 127 -10.68 -16.79 -13.70
C GLN A 127 -11.17 -18.01 -14.49
N GLU A 128 -12.48 -18.30 -14.46
CA GLU A 128 -13.04 -19.45 -15.18
C GLU A 128 -12.96 -19.27 -16.70
N GLU A 129 -13.20 -18.05 -17.20
CA GLU A 129 -13.05 -17.75 -18.64
C GLU A 129 -11.60 -17.83 -19.12
N ALA A 130 -10.63 -17.42 -18.29
CA ALA A 130 -9.21 -17.50 -18.64
C ALA A 130 -8.69 -18.95 -18.72
N VAL A 131 -9.29 -19.89 -17.98
CA VAL A 131 -8.96 -21.33 -18.02
C VAL A 131 -9.59 -22.02 -19.23
N LEU A 132 -10.71 -21.51 -19.76
CA LEU A 132 -11.39 -22.10 -20.92
C LEU A 132 -10.81 -21.67 -22.29
N VAL A 133 -9.92 -20.68 -22.30
CA VAL A 133 -9.28 -20.14 -23.52
C VAL A 133 -7.76 -20.46 -23.55
N GLY A 134 -7.24 -21.18 -22.55
CA GLY A 134 -5.84 -21.61 -22.43
C GLY A 134 -5.60 -23.05 -22.88
#